data_AF-B5JXR0-F1
#
_entry.id   AF-B5JXR0-F1
#
_cell.length_a   1.000
_cell.length_b   1.000
_cell.length_c   1.000
_cell.angle_alpha   90.00
_cell.angle_beta   90.00
_cell.angle_gamma   90.00
#
_symmetry.space_group_name_H-M   'P 1'
#
loop_
_entity.id
_entity.type
_entity.pdbx_description
1 polymer ?
#
loop_
_entity_poly.entity_id
_entity_poly.type
_entity_poly.pdbx_seq_one_letter_code
_entity_poly.pdbx_strand_id
1 'polypeptide(L)' 'MSAFEIILLLSGAGLFLLGAISAFYLFKRAIASSAETMDEANVATLWTLFVLGVSSGLLLLWLALP' A
#
# COMPACT_ATOMS: atom_id res chain seq x y z
N MET A 1 23.74 -10.16 1.59
CA MET A 1 22.82 -9.39 0.75
C MET A 1 23.58 -8.35 -0.03
N SER A 2 23.29 -8.21 -1.33
CA SER A 2 23.85 -7.16 -2.18
C SER A 2 23.23 -5.79 -1.86
N ALA A 3 23.91 -4.70 -2.22
CA ALA A 3 23.35 -3.35 -2.09
C ALA A 3 22.03 -3.19 -2.86
N PHE A 4 21.89 -3.92 -3.97
CA PHE A 4 20.67 -3.97 -4.78
C PHE A 4 19.49 -4.60 -4.03
N GLU A 5 19.70 -5.75 -3.38
CA GLU A 5 18.67 -6.41 -2.54
C GLU A 5 18.19 -5.51 -1.40
N ILE A 6 19.10 -4.77 -0.76
CA ILE A 6 18.75 -3.85 0.34
C ILE A 6 17.84 -2.72 -0.17
N ILE A 7 18.15 -2.14 -1.34
CA ILE A 7 17.34 -1.09 -1.96
C ILE A 7 15.96 -1.64 -2.34
N LEU A 8 15.90 -2.84 -2.93
CA LEU A 8 14.64 -3.51 -3.25
C LEU A 8 13.80 -3.79 -2.01
N LEU A 9 14.43 -4.26 -0.93
CA LEU A 9 13.75 -4.56 0.33
C LEU A 9 13.15 -3.28 0.95
N LEU A 10 13.93 -2.20 1.01
CA LEU A 10 13.47 -0.90 1.51
C LEU A 10 12.33 -0.34 0.65
N SER A 11 12.47 -0.40 -0.67
CA SER A 11 11.44 0.08 -1.60
C SER A 11 10.17 -0.75 -1.52
N GLY A 12 10.31 -2.08 -1.45
CA GLY A 12 9.21 -3.02 -1.30
C GLY A 12 8.47 -2.84 0.03
N ALA A 13 9.21 -2.70 1.13
CA ALA A 13 8.64 -2.41 2.45
C ALA A 13 7.91 -1.06 2.47
N GLY A 14 8.48 -0.01 1.86
CA GLY A 14 7.84 1.30 1.76
C GLY A 14 6.52 1.25 0.97
N LEU A 15 6.53 0.60 -0.20
CA LEU A 15 5.33 0.42 -1.01
C LEU A 15 4.26 -0.42 -0.31
N PHE A 16 4.67 -1.50 0.37
CA PHE A 16 3.78 -2.36 1.12
C PHE A 16 3.12 -1.61 2.28
N LEU A 17 3.88 -0.81 3.03
CA LEU A 17 3.35 0.02 4.11
C LEU A 17 2.37 1.08 3.61
N LEU A 18 2.69 1.75 2.49
CA LEU A 18 1.76 2.71 1.85
C LEU A 18 0.45 2.03 1.44
N GLY A 19 0.54 0.82 0.87
CA GLY A 19 -0.63 0.01 0.54
C GLY A 19 -1.45 -0.36 1.78
N ALA A 20 -0.80 -0.83 2.84
CA ALA A 20 -1.44 -1.21 4.10
C ALA A 20 -2.14 -0.02 4.79
N ILE A 21 -1.50 1.15 4.82
CA ILE A 21 -2.11 2.38 5.35
C ILE A 21 -3.34 2.76 4.52
N SER A 22 -3.24 2.69 3.19
CA SER A 22 -4.38 2.98 2.30
C SER A 22 -5.55 2.02 2.54
N ALA A 23 -5.26 0.73 2.76
CA ALA A 23 -6.25 -0.27 3.15
C ALA A 23 -6.94 0.07 4.47
N PHE A 24 -6.16 0.54 5.47
CA PHE A 24 -6.70 0.94 6.76
C PHE A 24 -7.68 2.10 6.64
N TYR A 25 -7.39 3.11 5.82
CA TYR A 25 -8.32 4.21 5.54
C TYR A 25 -9.58 3.73 4.81
N LEU A 26 -9.45 2.85 3.82
CA LEU A 26 -10.60 2.25 3.13
C LEU A 26 -11.47 1.42 4.09
N PHE A 27 -10.85 0.68 5.00
CA PHE A 27 -11.53 -0.13 6.01
C PHE A 27 -12.26 0.75 7.04
N LYS A 28 -11.59 1.79 7.55
CA LYS A 28 -12.19 2.79 8.43
C LYS A 28 -13.41 3.44 7.77
N ARG A 29 -13.32 3.79 6.48
CA ARG A 29 -14.45 4.30 5.69
C ARG A 29 -15.59 3.29 5.58
N ALA A 30 -15.29 2.03 5.30
CA ALA A 30 -16.31 0.99 5.19
C ALA A 30 -17.09 0.79 6.50
N ILE A 31 -16.45 0.99 7.65
CA ILE A 31 -17.08 0.93 8.97
C ILE A 31 -17.81 2.23 9.32
N ALA A 32 -17.24 3.38 8.96
CA ALA A 32 -17.81 4.71 9.17
C ALA A 32 -18.97 4.97 8.17
N SER A 33 -20.07 4.24 8.33
CA SER A 33 -21.13 4.06 7.34
C SER A 33 -21.88 5.32 6.86
N SER A 34 -21.72 6.55 7.38
CA SER A 34 -22.51 7.71 6.87
C SER A 34 -22.01 9.13 7.17
N ALA A 35 -20.88 9.36 7.85
CA ALA A 35 -20.55 10.70 8.34
C ALA A 35 -19.37 11.40 7.63
N GLU A 36 -18.50 10.66 6.94
CA GLU A 36 -17.26 11.21 6.39
C GLU A 36 -17.31 11.18 4.85
N THR A 37 -17.81 12.27 4.25
CA THR A 37 -17.86 12.46 2.80
C THR A 37 -16.45 12.76 2.29
N MET A 38 -15.63 11.71 2.13
CA MET A 38 -14.38 11.84 1.37
C MET A 38 -14.70 11.95 -0.12
N ASP A 39 -14.01 12.86 -0.80
CA ASP A 39 -14.11 13.08 -2.23
C ASP A 39 -13.84 11.78 -3.02
N GLU A 40 -14.61 11.51 -4.09
CA GLU A 40 -14.53 10.25 -4.84
C GLU A 40 -13.14 10.02 -5.46
N ALA A 41 -12.46 11.10 -5.85
CA ALA A 41 -11.07 11.07 -6.33
C ALA A 41 -10.10 10.56 -5.25
N ASN A 42 -10.35 10.89 -3.98
CA ASN A 42 -9.51 10.48 -2.86
C ASN A 42 -9.71 8.99 -2.55
N VAL A 43 -10.95 8.50 -2.66
CA VAL A 43 -11.29 7.08 -2.56
C VAL A 43 -10.62 6.26 -3.66
N ALA A 44 -10.72 6.71 -4.91
CA ALA A 44 -10.09 6.04 -6.04
C ALA A 44 -8.56 5.97 -5.84
N THR A 45 -7.96 7.07 -5.38
CA THR A 45 -6.52 7.13 -5.06
C THR A 45 -6.13 6.13 -3.98
N LEU A 46 -6.90 6.03 -2.88
CA LEU A 46 -6.64 5.05 -1.83
C LEU A 46 -6.72 3.60 -2.35
N TRP A 47 -7.67 3.30 -3.24
CA TRP A 47 -7.76 1.99 -3.89
C TRP A 47 -6.56 1.71 -4.79
N THR A 48 -6.14 2.69 -5.60
CA THR A 48 -4.96 2.55 -6.45
C THR A 48 -3.70 2.34 -5.63
N LEU A 49 -3.50 3.13 -4.56
CA LEU A 49 -2.37 2.98 -3.65
C LEU A 49 -2.39 1.64 -2.92
N PHE A 50 -3.56 1.14 -2.54
CA PHE A 50 -3.71 -0.18 -1.94
C PHE A 50 -3.27 -1.28 -2.91
N VAL A 51 -3.86 -1.34 -4.11
CA VAL A 51 -3.57 -2.41 -5.08
C VAL A 51 -2.13 -2.34 -5.55
N LEU A 52 -1.66 -1.17 -5.99
CA LEU A 52 -0.30 -1.02 -6.49
C LEU A 52 0.74 -1.15 -5.38
N GLY A 53 0.50 -0.56 -4.22
CA GLY A 53 1.42 -0.58 -3.09
C GLY A 53 1.57 -1.98 -2.49
N VAL A 54 0.45 -2.69 -2.26
CA VAL A 54 0.49 -4.07 -1.76
C VAL A 54 1.06 -5.01 -2.81
N SER A 55 0.55 -5.03 -4.04
CA SER A 55 1.02 -5.99 -5.05
C SER A 55 2.48 -5.77 -5.43
N SER A 56 2.88 -4.52 -5.70
CA SER A 56 4.26 -4.21 -6.07
C SER A 56 5.19 -4.36 -4.87
N GLY A 57 4.76 -3.93 -3.68
CA GLY A 57 5.53 -4.06 -2.45
C GLY A 57 5.81 -5.54 -2.10
N LEU A 58 4.79 -6.40 -2.19
CA LEU A 58 4.95 -7.83 -1.94
C LEU A 58 5.85 -8.51 -2.97
N LEU A 59 5.72 -8.15 -4.25
CA LEU A 59 6.59 -8.66 -5.32
C LEU A 59 8.05 -8.27 -5.10
N LEU A 60 8.31 -7.02 -4.74
CA LEU A 60 9.68 -6.54 -4.48
C LEU A 60 10.28 -7.19 -3.22
N LEU A 61 9.48 -7.37 -2.16
CA LEU A 61 9.89 -8.12 -0.98
C LEU A 61 10.22 -9.57 -1.35
N TRP A 62 9.35 -10.24 -2.11
CA TRP A 62 9.56 -11.61 -2.57
C TRP A 62 10.84 -11.76 -3.40
N LEU A 63 11.13 -10.81 -4.28
CA LEU A 63 12.35 -10.81 -5.10
C LEU A 63 13.63 -10.49 -4.30
N ALA A 64 13.51 -9.80 -3.18
CA ALA A 64 14.63 -9.43 -2.33
C ALA A 64 14.94 -10.47 -1.24
N LEU A 65 13.97 -11.31 -0.86
CA LEU A 65 14.15 -12.40 0.09
C LEU A 65 14.87 -13.59 -0.61
N PRO A 66 16.00 -14.09 -0.06
CA PRO A 66 16.76 -15.19 -0.63
C PRO A 66 16.06 -16.55 -0.47
#